data_AF-A0A1D1ZE72-F1
#
_entry.id   AF-A0A1D1ZE72-F1
#
_cell.length_a   1.000
_cell.length_b   1.000
_cell.length_c   1.000
_cell.angle_alpha   90.00
_cell.angle_beta   90.00
_cell.angle_gamma   90.00
#
_symmetry.space_group_name_H-M   'P 1'
#
loop_
_entity.id
_entity.type
_entity.pdbx_description
1 polymer ?
#
loop_
_entity_poly.entity_id
_entity_poly.type
_entity_poly.pdbx_seq_one_letter_code
_entity_poly.pdbx_strand_id
1 'polypeptide(L)'
;NTTTYEPNPDYYSALLWHRLMGKNALMTNFTGTNMIRAYAHCSKQALGITLLLINLDNSTTVRVTPRTDLGFVRASRHAKGAPRTKFSPIPRVRKDSVFTRDEYHLTAKGGDLHSQTMLLNGNILAV
;
A
#
# COMPACT_ATOMS: atom_id res chain seq x y z
N ASN A 1 -4.48 22.11 -15.33
CA ASN A 1 -4.10 23.21 -16.23
C ASN A 1 -4.88 23.04 -17.54
N THR A 2 -5.88 23.89 -17.84
CA THR A 2 -6.77 23.67 -19.01
C THR A 2 -6.17 24.10 -20.34
N THR A 3 -5.04 24.82 -20.30
CA THR A 3 -4.36 25.33 -21.51
C THR A 3 -3.20 24.44 -21.94
N THR A 4 -2.46 23.84 -21.00
CA THR A 4 -1.31 22.97 -21.32
C THR A 4 -1.67 21.49 -21.40
N TYR A 5 -2.86 21.09 -20.96
CA TYR A 5 -3.29 19.70 -20.78
C TYR A 5 -2.37 18.86 -19.89
N GLU A 6 -1.44 19.49 -19.16
CA GLU A 6 -0.60 18.80 -18.20
C GLU A 6 -1.44 18.39 -16.98
N PRO A 7 -1.32 17.13 -16.51
CA PRO A 7 -2.05 16.69 -15.35
C PRO A 7 -1.61 17.42 -14.09
N ASN A 8 -2.59 17.87 -13.31
CA ASN A 8 -2.35 18.42 -11.98
C ASN A 8 -1.84 17.31 -11.02
N PRO A 9 -1.14 17.66 -9.93
CA PRO A 9 -0.66 16.69 -8.92
C PRO A 9 -1.65 15.61 -8.49
N ASP A 10 -2.91 15.97 -8.28
CA ASP A 10 -3.99 15.07 -7.85
C ASP A 10 -4.26 13.93 -8.85
N TYR A 11 -4.02 14.17 -10.14
CA TYR A 11 -4.16 13.14 -11.17
C TYR A 11 -3.21 11.97 -10.90
N TYR A 12 -1.96 12.25 -10.53
CA TYR A 12 -0.97 11.20 -10.27
C TYR A 12 -1.30 10.42 -9.00
N SER A 13 -1.77 11.10 -7.95
CA SER A 13 -2.27 10.47 -6.72
C SER A 13 -3.44 9.53 -7.02
N ALA A 14 -4.43 10.00 -7.80
CA ALA A 14 -5.57 9.20 -8.22
C ALA A 14 -5.17 8.03 -9.12
N LEU A 15 -4.19 8.24 -10.01
CA LEU A 15 -3.67 7.20 -10.90
C LEU A 15 -2.98 6.07 -10.12
N LEU A 16 -2.12 6.41 -9.16
CA LEU A 16 -1.47 5.40 -8.31
C LEU A 16 -2.48 4.67 -7.43
N TRP A 17 -3.42 5.39 -6.81
CA TRP A 17 -4.53 4.78 -6.09
C TRP A 17 -5.28 3.79 -6.99
N HIS A 18 -5.69 4.21 -8.19
CA HIS A 18 -6.40 3.37 -9.13
C HIS A 18 -5.59 2.14 -9.55
N ARG A 19 -4.27 2.27 -9.73
CA ARG A 19 -3.41 1.16 -10.15
C ARG A 19 -3.13 0.16 -9.03
N LEU A 20 -3.01 0.61 -7.78
CA LEU A 20 -2.46 -0.20 -6.68
C LEU A 20 -3.49 -0.63 -5.63
N MET A 21 -4.47 0.22 -5.32
CA MET A 21 -5.47 -0.05 -4.28
C MET A 21 -6.63 -0.89 -4.81
N GLY A 22 -6.90 -2.02 -4.17
CA GLY A 22 -8.02 -2.90 -4.49
C GLY A 22 -9.34 -2.45 -3.86
N LYS A 23 -10.42 -3.16 -4.21
CA LYS A 23 -11.79 -2.79 -3.81
C LYS A 23 -12.08 -3.02 -2.33
N ASN A 24 -11.39 -3.97 -1.70
CA ASN A 24 -11.66 -4.37 -0.32
C ASN A 24 -10.77 -3.56 0.62
N ALA A 25 -11.40 -2.67 1.41
CA ALA A 25 -10.73 -1.94 2.49
C ALA A 25 -10.45 -2.87 3.68
N LEU A 26 -9.35 -2.62 4.38
CA LEU A 26 -8.91 -3.37 5.55
C LEU A 26 -8.88 -2.48 6.79
N MET A 27 -9.17 -3.06 7.95
CA MET A 27 -8.98 -2.36 9.21
C MET A 27 -7.49 -2.04 9.39
N THR A 28 -7.20 -0.77 9.63
CA THR A 28 -5.82 -0.26 9.73
C THR A 28 -5.73 0.62 10.95
N ASN A 29 -4.69 0.41 11.76
CA ASN A 29 -4.34 1.29 12.86
C ASN A 29 -2.86 1.67 12.73
N PHE A 30 -2.54 2.89 13.13
CA PHE A 30 -1.17 3.39 13.18
C PHE A 30 -0.79 3.68 14.62
N THR A 31 0.26 3.03 15.11
CA THR A 31 0.83 3.28 16.43
C THR A 31 2.06 4.18 16.29
N GLY A 32 2.06 5.32 16.97
CA GLY A 32 3.13 6.31 16.89
C GLY A 32 2.59 7.74 16.94
N THR A 33 3.09 8.60 16.06
CA THR A 33 2.59 9.99 15.93
C THR A 33 1.19 10.02 15.33
N ASN A 34 0.39 11.01 15.74
CA ASN A 34 -0.93 11.29 15.18
C ASN A 34 -0.88 12.04 13.83
N MET A 35 0.33 12.36 13.33
CA MET A 35 0.54 13.04 12.05
C MET A 35 0.58 12.08 10.84
N ILE A 36 0.52 10.77 11.07
CA ILE A 36 0.40 9.79 9.99
C ILE A 36 -1.06 9.38 9.83
N ARG A 37 -1.60 9.54 8.61
CA ARG A 37 -2.84 8.87 8.20
C ARG A 37 -2.47 7.59 7.46
N ALA A 38 -3.04 6.46 7.88
CA ALA A 38 -2.76 5.15 7.30
C ALA A 38 -4.05 4.51 6.77
N TYR A 39 -3.99 3.99 5.54
CA TYR A 39 -5.06 3.26 4.89
C TYR A 39 -4.50 1.97 4.30
N ALA A 40 -5.25 0.86 4.42
CA ALA A 40 -4.87 -0.42 3.84
C ALA A 40 -6.04 -1.02 3.06
N HIS A 41 -5.72 -1.59 1.90
CA HIS A 41 -6.65 -2.33 1.06
C HIS A 41 -5.99 -3.64 0.61
N CYS A 42 -6.79 -4.62 0.18
CA CYS A 42 -6.24 -5.70 -0.64
C CYS A 42 -5.55 -5.10 -1.88
N SER A 43 -4.42 -5.67 -2.31
CA SER A 43 -3.74 -5.21 -3.51
C SER A 43 -4.56 -5.49 -4.77
N LYS A 44 -4.52 -4.56 -5.75
CA LYS A 44 -5.24 -4.69 -7.02
C LYS A 44 -4.52 -5.61 -8.02
N GLN A 45 -3.19 -5.61 -8.01
CA GLN A 45 -2.37 -6.26 -9.04
C GLN A 45 -1.85 -7.64 -8.62
N ALA A 46 -1.81 -7.92 -7.33
CA ALA A 46 -1.24 -9.16 -6.80
C ALA A 46 -1.96 -9.62 -5.53
N LEU A 47 -1.70 -10.86 -5.14
CA LEU A 47 -2.07 -11.34 -3.80
C LEU A 47 -1.22 -10.61 -2.76
N GLY A 48 -1.84 -9.72 -2.00
CA GLY A 48 -1.15 -8.93 -0.99
C GLY A 48 -1.99 -7.78 -0.45
N ILE A 49 -1.31 -6.88 0.26
CA ILE A 49 -1.89 -5.67 0.86
C ILE A 49 -1.18 -4.48 0.25
N THR A 50 -1.95 -3.44 -0.09
CA THR A 50 -1.41 -2.12 -0.46
C THR A 50 -1.67 -1.17 0.69
N LEU A 51 -0.64 -0.42 1.10
CA LEU A 51 -0.70 0.59 2.15
C LEU A 51 -0.55 1.99 1.53
N LEU A 52 -1.40 2.93 1.93
CA LEU A 52 -1.20 4.36 1.70
C LEU A 52 -0.92 5.01 3.05
N LEU A 53 0.22 5.69 3.11
CA LEU A 53 0.65 6.46 4.27
C LEU A 53 0.76 7.92 3.85
N ILE A 54 0.10 8.81 4.58
CA ILE A 54 0.20 10.25 4.40
C ILE A 54 0.85 10.83 5.64
N ASN A 55 2.03 11.42 5.47
CA ASN A 55 2.70 12.16 6.53
C ASN A 55 2.28 13.63 6.47
N LEU A 56 1.65 14.11 7.53
CA LEU A 56 1.20 15.50 7.67
C LEU A 56 2.19 16.34 8.47
N ASP A 57 3.23 15.72 9.02
CA ASP A 57 4.29 16.43 9.71
C ASP A 57 5.21 17.11 8.69
N ASN A 58 5.64 18.34 8.99
CA ASN A 58 6.40 19.17 8.06
C ASN A 58 7.92 18.94 8.11
N SER A 59 8.42 18.16 9.08
CA SER A 59 9.86 18.07 9.36
C SER A 59 10.33 16.66 9.69
N THR A 60 9.43 15.76 10.07
CA THR A 60 9.80 14.42 10.50
C THR A 60 9.68 13.40 9.38
N THR A 61 10.72 12.59 9.22
CA THR A 61 10.65 11.36 8.43
C THR A 61 10.31 10.20 9.36
N VAL A 62 9.21 9.50 9.09
CA VAL A 62 8.75 8.39 9.93
C VAL A 62 9.07 7.06 9.24
N ARG A 63 9.77 6.17 9.95
CA ARG A 63 10.00 4.79 9.49
C ARG A 63 8.86 3.91 9.96
N VAL A 64 8.12 3.33 9.01
CA VAL A 64 6.94 2.51 9.30
C VAL A 64 7.24 1.02 9.10
N THR A 65 6.93 0.24 10.14
CA THR A 65 7.03 -1.23 10.11
C THR A 65 5.61 -1.81 10.09
N PRO A 66 5.15 -2.38 8.96
CA PRO A 66 3.82 -2.97 8.89
C PRO A 66 3.73 -4.23 9.75
N ARG A 67 2.60 -4.39 10.44
CA ARG A 67 2.24 -5.60 11.18
C ARG A 67 0.86 -6.04 10.73
N THR A 68 0.67 -7.34 10.59
CA THR A 68 -0.62 -7.94 10.24
C THR A 68 -1.02 -8.91 11.34
N ASP A 69 -2.24 -8.74 11.86
CA ASP A 69 -2.84 -9.64 12.86
C ASP A 69 -3.33 -10.96 12.26
N LEU A 70 -3.12 -11.13 10.94
CA LEU A 70 -3.18 -12.43 10.28
C LEU A 70 -2.06 -13.28 10.88
N GLY A 71 -2.35 -13.90 12.02
CA GLY A 71 -1.65 -15.08 12.46
C GLY A 71 -1.65 -16.03 11.28
N PHE A 72 -0.48 -16.21 10.67
CA PHE A 72 -0.26 -17.29 9.73
C PHE A 72 -0.74 -18.54 10.47
N VAL A 73 -1.91 -19.05 10.09
CA VAL A 73 -2.49 -20.22 10.75
C VAL A 73 -1.47 -21.32 10.58
N ARG A 74 -0.71 -21.58 11.64
CA ARG A 74 0.08 -22.79 11.80
C ARG A 74 -1.00 -23.87 11.78
N ALA A 75 -1.17 -24.52 10.64
CA ALA A 75 -1.82 -25.81 10.60
C ALA A 75 -0.90 -26.75 11.40
N SER A 76 -1.09 -26.73 12.73
CA SER A 76 -0.61 -27.77 13.62
C SER A 76 -1.11 -29.07 13.02
N ARG A 77 -0.17 -29.92 12.56
CA ARG A 77 -0.48 -31.25 12.05
C ARG A 77 -0.94 -32.11 13.22
N HIS A 78 -2.16 -31.94 13.71
CA HIS A 78 -2.81 -32.93 14.55
C HIS A 78 -4.33 -32.77 14.50
N ALA A 79 -4.96 -33.41 13.51
CA ALA A 79 -6.30 -33.97 13.66
C ALA A 79 -6.52 -34.97 12.51
N LYS A 80 -6.42 -36.26 12.83
CA LYS A 80 -7.04 -37.29 12.00
C LYS A 80 -8.56 -37.12 12.14
N GLY A 81 -9.24 -36.82 11.04
CA GLY A 81 -10.71 -36.90 10.94
C GLY A 81 -11.43 -35.55 10.95
N ALA A 82 -11.66 -34.98 9.77
CA ALA A 82 -12.77 -34.05 9.51
C ALA A 82 -13.19 -34.14 8.02
N PRO A 83 -14.48 -33.93 7.68
CA PRO A 83 -15.05 -34.33 6.40
C PRO A 83 -14.69 -33.36 5.26
N ARG A 84 -14.54 -33.92 4.05
CA ARG A 84 -14.20 -33.18 2.82
C ARG A 84 -15.31 -32.18 2.44
N THR A 85 -15.06 -30.88 2.60
CA THR A 85 -15.84 -29.84 1.93
C THR A 85 -15.20 -29.49 0.59
N LYS A 86 -16.03 -29.38 -0.46
CA LYS A 86 -15.64 -29.13 -1.87
C LYS A 86 -15.24 -27.67 -2.11
N PHE A 87 -14.23 -27.17 -1.39
CA PHE A 87 -13.64 -25.87 -1.70
C PHE A 87 -12.27 -26.06 -2.35
N SER A 88 -12.06 -25.38 -3.47
CA SER A 88 -10.81 -25.39 -4.23
C SER A 88 -9.63 -25.03 -3.31
N PRO A 89 -8.55 -25.82 -3.25
CA PRO A 89 -7.44 -25.51 -2.37
C PRO A 89 -6.68 -24.28 -2.89
N ILE A 90 -6.61 -23.23 -2.08
CA ILE A 90 -5.78 -22.06 -2.34
C ILE A 90 -4.30 -22.46 -2.15
N PRO A 91 -3.36 -22.09 -3.05
CA PRO A 91 -1.96 -22.50 -2.94
C PRO A 91 -1.31 -21.95 -1.67
N ARG A 92 -0.68 -22.83 -0.89
CA ARG A 92 0.06 -22.49 0.34
C ARG A 92 1.36 -21.77 -0.03
N VAL A 93 1.52 -20.52 0.42
CA VAL A 93 2.78 -19.77 0.31
C VAL A 93 3.79 -20.29 1.36
N ARG A 94 5.03 -20.52 0.93
CA ARG A 94 6.12 -21.17 1.70
C ARG A 94 6.68 -20.26 2.82
N LYS A 95 7.25 -20.92 3.83
CA LYS A 95 7.76 -20.39 5.12
C LYS A 95 8.96 -19.44 5.03
N ASP A 96 9.50 -19.22 3.83
CA ASP A 96 10.60 -18.29 3.54
C ASP A 96 10.14 -17.20 2.55
N SER A 97 8.88 -16.75 2.64
CA SER A 97 8.42 -15.64 1.83
C SER A 97 9.13 -14.37 2.28
N VAL A 98 10.23 -14.05 1.62
CA VAL A 98 10.74 -12.68 1.54
C VAL A 98 9.53 -11.84 1.13
N PHE A 99 9.03 -11.00 2.03
CA PHE A 99 7.99 -10.05 1.68
C PHE A 99 8.62 -9.10 0.67
N THR A 100 8.26 -9.25 -0.61
CA THR A 100 8.62 -8.28 -1.64
C THR A 100 7.82 -7.01 -1.35
N ARG A 101 8.53 -5.91 -1.13
CA ARG A 101 7.94 -4.60 -0.84
C ARG A 101 8.32 -3.63 -1.94
N ASP A 102 7.31 -3.14 -2.64
CA ASP A 102 7.46 -2.06 -3.61
C ASP A 102 7.02 -0.74 -2.95
N GLU A 103 7.84 0.30 -3.09
CA GLU A 103 7.58 1.63 -2.52
C GLU A 103 7.39 2.69 -3.61
N TYR A 104 6.37 3.52 -3.41
CA TYR A 104 6.00 4.60 -4.33
C TYR A 104 5.84 5.88 -3.52
N HIS A 105 6.88 6.73 -3.54
CA HIS A 105 6.90 8.01 -2.86
C HIS A 105 6.56 9.12 -3.83
N LEU A 106 5.36 9.67 -3.68
CA LEU A 106 4.95 10.91 -4.33
C LEU A 106 5.46 12.10 -3.53
N THR A 107 6.19 13.00 -4.19
CA THR A 107 6.72 14.24 -3.58
C THR A 107 6.58 15.40 -4.55
N ALA A 108 6.45 16.61 -4.01
CA ALA A 108 6.43 17.82 -4.81
C ALA A 108 7.86 18.27 -5.14
N LYS A 109 8.05 18.91 -6.30
CA LYS A 109 9.38 19.37 -6.74
C LYS A 109 9.99 20.35 -5.74
N GLY A 110 11.20 20.02 -5.27
CA GLY A 110 11.92 20.84 -4.28
C GLY A 110 11.25 20.89 -2.90
N GLY A 111 10.28 20.03 -2.61
CA GLY A 111 9.50 20.09 -1.36
C GLY A 111 8.47 21.22 -1.31
N ASP A 112 8.25 21.92 -2.42
CA ASP A 112 7.24 22.99 -2.49
C ASP A 112 5.84 22.41 -2.68
N LEU A 113 4.99 22.51 -1.65
CA LEU A 113 3.61 22.02 -1.67
C LEU A 113 2.70 22.73 -2.68
N HIS A 114 3.11 23.88 -3.22
CA HIS A 114 2.39 24.58 -4.28
C HIS A 114 2.86 24.18 -5.69
N SER A 115 3.90 23.35 -5.79
CA SER A 115 4.42 22.88 -7.07
C SER A 115 3.38 22.08 -7.84
N GLN A 116 3.24 22.37 -9.13
CA GLN A 116 2.45 21.55 -10.06
C GLN A 116 3.24 20.36 -10.60
N THR A 117 4.54 20.27 -10.32
CA THR A 117 5.39 19.17 -10.75
C THR A 117 5.53 18.14 -9.64
N MET A 118 5.10 16.92 -9.93
CA MET A 118 5.22 15.77 -9.02
C MET A 118 6.39 14.87 -9.39
N LEU A 119 6.96 14.23 -8.37
CA LEU A 119 8.00 13.23 -8.52
C LEU A 119 7.54 11.92 -7.93
N LEU A 120 7.85 10.83 -8.62
CA LEU A 120 7.72 9.46 -8.12
C LEU A 120 9.10 8.90 -7.84
N ASN A 121 9.38 8.58 -6.57
CA ASN A 121 10.68 8.07 -6.15
C ASN A 121 11.85 8.96 -6.60
N GLY A 122 11.63 10.29 -6.63
CA GLY A 122 12.62 11.27 -7.07
C GLY A 122 12.68 11.54 -8.58
N ASN A 123 11.89 10.85 -9.40
CA ASN A 123 11.82 11.09 -10.85
C ASN A 123 10.60 11.93 -11.21
N ILE A 124 10.77 12.94 -12.06
CA ILE A 124 9.67 13.79 -12.54
C ILE A 124 8.64 12.94 -13.28
N LEU A 125 7.37 13.11 -12.93
CA LEU A 125 6.25 12.54 -13.67
C LEU A 125 5.82 13.52 -14.77
N ALA A 126 5.84 13.03 -16.01
CA ALA A 126 5.31 13.69 -17.19
C ALA A 126 4.53 12.66 -18.02
N VAL A 127 3.59 13.13 -18.82
CA VAL A 127 2.82 12.32 -19.79
C VAL A 127 3.44 12.47 -21.17
#